data_AF-A0A939VJI5-F1
#
_entry.id   AF-A0A939VJI5-F1
#
_cell.length_a   1.000
_cell.length_b   1.000
_cell.length_c   1.000
_cell.angle_alpha   90.00
_cell.angle_beta   90.00
_cell.angle_gamma   90.00
#
_symmetry.space_group_name_H-M   'P 1'
#
loop_
_entity.id
_entity.type
_entity.pdbx_description
1 polymer ?
#
loop_
_entity_poly.entity_id
_entity_poly.type
_entity_poly.pdbx_seq_one_letter_code
_entity_poly.pdbx_strand_id
1 'polypeptide(L)'
;MGIRNAGAIIKEARLKAGMTQEQLSEGICSLNSLSFIETNRFGVSSSTFQALMAKAGSPCEAYPIFRNRNEFDAFINLKNARLYADNWCLSLAYQELMHLKDSEYGNNRLYYQEALYLYCRTMYLTYTADYNHILDTLIMAVRVSHPSFDLDSFDSHYLSSLDFEIIVLMANVYLNMGDSEKALNICKKLDAFLKRSISRDRYYAHLDMLLCYTLSKYYFTTRNTALAKEYSEKTRTLSVDYFIYPLKIEIFLLDKINDFMNDKTSLTPEFSYAMAAASHLECGFLPKLTAILKDIGVPAEYIPDTLPKQCGFEKFSFDLDPDTLSSGSFDIIGKDVLTIGSLIGELRTNQAVSMRKLCEGLCSVSKLSKIENRSQEPSVYLAEALLNRLGYSERDFLFYGNDKESEFSSAKNNLISLTIRGEAASDSIDKDVELCLESGEPLIRQLGLLFGNIKDPTSSEERNNLFEGLNITIPDFNADNFSSYRLTWAEITLLSNIIVSYIRSNDLEDANVLNDKLYEYSKNSFIMPGYKNIALISPVKNRLRILYNMGEYKRLTEDFNSIDDEFLSKNFNLAGDLFFYSSQSFGELKDFESMRKHAETGAGYFTIIGNTKRCNYLLNEIKNDFGITI
;
A
#
# COMPACT_ATOMS: atom_id res chain seq x y z
N MET A 1 3.06 -6.30 -3.42
CA MET A 1 3.47 -7.64 -3.89
C MET A 1 2.91 -7.82 -5.27
N GLY A 2 3.47 -8.71 -6.09
CA GLY A 2 2.96 -8.88 -7.44
C GLY A 2 3.26 -10.24 -8.03
N ILE A 3 4.41 -10.86 -7.76
CA ILE A 3 4.81 -12.10 -8.44
C ILE A 3 5.35 -13.11 -7.42
N ARG A 4 4.77 -14.31 -7.32
CA ARG A 4 5.37 -15.46 -6.60
C ARG A 4 6.01 -16.45 -7.59
N ASN A 5 7.10 -17.09 -7.16
CA ASN A 5 7.82 -18.09 -7.96
C ASN A 5 6.97 -19.35 -8.19
N ALA A 6 6.72 -19.67 -9.45
CA ALA A 6 5.90 -20.80 -9.86
C ALA A 6 6.49 -22.17 -9.47
N GLY A 7 7.82 -22.36 -9.54
CA GLY A 7 8.49 -23.62 -9.20
C GLY A 7 8.42 -23.96 -7.71
N ALA A 8 8.59 -22.96 -6.85
CA ALA A 8 8.43 -23.11 -5.40
C ALA A 8 7.00 -23.53 -5.02
N ILE A 9 6.00 -22.94 -5.68
CA ILE A 9 4.58 -23.26 -5.45
C ILE A 9 4.23 -24.65 -5.96
N ILE A 10 4.69 -25.03 -7.16
CA ILE A 10 4.50 -26.40 -7.67
C ILE A 10 5.07 -27.42 -6.69
N LYS A 11 6.27 -27.16 -6.15
CA LYS A 11 6.89 -28.03 -5.15
C LYS A 11 6.05 -28.11 -3.87
N GLU A 12 5.58 -26.97 -3.37
CA GLU A 12 4.73 -26.90 -2.18
C GLU A 12 3.42 -27.67 -2.38
N ALA A 13 2.75 -27.45 -3.52
CA ALA A 13 1.54 -28.15 -3.94
C ALA A 13 1.77 -29.66 -4.03
N ARG A 14 2.86 -30.09 -4.67
CA ARG A 14 3.25 -31.50 -4.78
C ARG A 14 3.40 -32.16 -3.42
N LEU A 15 4.14 -31.51 -2.52
CA LEU A 15 4.41 -32.03 -1.18
C LEU A 15 3.13 -32.10 -0.34
N LYS A 16 2.26 -31.09 -0.43
CA LYS A 16 0.94 -31.09 0.22
C LYS A 16 0.03 -32.20 -0.31
N ALA A 17 0.09 -32.48 -1.61
CA ALA A 17 -0.64 -33.58 -2.23
C ALA A 17 -0.02 -34.98 -1.96
N GLY A 18 1.13 -35.05 -1.30
CA GLY A 18 1.82 -36.32 -1.01
C GLY A 18 2.39 -37.02 -2.24
N MET A 19 2.64 -36.29 -3.34
CA MET A 19 3.07 -36.86 -4.62
C MET A 19 4.60 -36.90 -4.78
N THR A 20 5.14 -37.89 -5.48
CA THR A 20 6.54 -37.89 -5.97
C THR A 20 6.69 -37.01 -7.21
N GLN A 21 7.93 -36.63 -7.56
CA GLN A 21 8.19 -35.86 -8.78
C GLN A 21 7.78 -36.65 -10.04
N GLU A 22 7.97 -37.97 -10.04
CA GLU A 22 7.54 -38.85 -11.13
C GLU A 22 6.02 -38.81 -11.30
N GLN A 23 5.27 -38.91 -10.20
CA GLN A 23 3.81 -38.88 -10.22
C GLN A 23 3.26 -37.54 -10.69
N LEU A 24 3.87 -36.42 -10.26
CA LEU A 24 3.41 -35.10 -10.67
C LEU A 24 3.77 -34.78 -12.12
N SER A 25 4.97 -35.16 -12.58
CA SER A 25 5.44 -34.87 -13.94
C SER A 25 4.77 -35.72 -15.02
N GLU A 26 4.32 -36.93 -14.69
CA GLU A 26 3.75 -37.89 -15.64
C GLU A 26 2.64 -37.28 -16.52
N GLY A 27 2.79 -37.37 -17.84
CA GLY A 27 1.83 -36.85 -18.81
C GLY A 27 1.80 -35.33 -18.97
N ILE A 28 2.64 -34.59 -18.24
CA ILE A 28 2.71 -33.11 -18.31
C ILE A 28 4.10 -32.64 -18.75
N CYS A 29 5.17 -33.11 -18.11
CA CYS A 29 6.56 -32.78 -18.46
C CYS A 29 7.52 -33.92 -18.09
N SER A 30 8.81 -33.82 -18.43
CA SER A 30 9.79 -34.85 -18.04
C SER A 30 10.14 -34.75 -16.55
N LEU A 31 10.52 -35.87 -15.92
CA LEU A 31 10.98 -35.90 -14.52
C LEU A 31 12.12 -34.91 -14.26
N ASN A 32 13.11 -34.87 -15.16
CA ASN A 32 14.24 -33.95 -15.06
C ASN A 32 13.76 -32.49 -15.19
N SER A 33 12.81 -32.22 -16.08
CA SER A 33 12.21 -30.89 -16.21
C SER A 33 11.49 -30.46 -14.94
N LEU A 34 10.68 -31.34 -14.32
CA LEU A 34 10.01 -31.01 -13.05
C LEU A 34 11.01 -30.81 -11.91
N SER A 35 12.05 -31.66 -11.83
CA SER A 35 13.10 -31.51 -10.82
C SER A 35 13.83 -30.16 -10.95
N PHE A 36 14.11 -29.73 -12.18
CA PHE A 36 14.67 -28.42 -12.46
C PHE A 36 13.69 -27.27 -12.22
N ILE A 37 12.39 -27.46 -12.48
CA ILE A 37 11.35 -26.48 -12.13
C ILE A 37 11.27 -26.28 -10.61
N GLU A 38 11.20 -27.36 -9.83
CA GLU A 38 11.09 -27.29 -8.36
C GLU A 38 12.38 -26.86 -7.64
N THR A 39 13.51 -26.88 -8.34
CA THR A 39 14.81 -26.39 -7.84
C THR A 39 15.19 -25.03 -8.43
N ASN A 40 14.25 -24.35 -9.10
CA ASN A 40 14.40 -23.03 -9.72
C ASN A 40 15.56 -22.97 -10.74
N ARG A 41 15.84 -24.09 -11.42
CA ARG A 41 16.78 -24.15 -12.55
C ARG A 41 16.07 -23.94 -13.89
N PHE A 42 14.80 -24.33 -14.00
CA PHE A 42 13.95 -24.14 -15.19
C PHE A 42 12.67 -23.38 -14.84
N GLY A 43 12.22 -22.50 -15.74
CA GLY A 43 10.89 -21.90 -15.66
C GLY A 43 9.79 -22.86 -16.12
N VAL A 44 8.54 -22.53 -15.80
CA VAL A 44 7.35 -23.29 -16.19
C VAL A 44 6.39 -22.38 -16.96
N SER A 45 5.83 -22.87 -18.07
CA SER A 45 4.81 -22.10 -18.81
C SER A 45 3.50 -22.06 -18.03
N SER A 46 2.66 -21.05 -18.24
CA SER A 46 1.35 -20.94 -17.56
C SER A 46 0.49 -22.20 -17.74
N SER A 47 0.44 -22.76 -18.97
CA SER A 47 -0.29 -24.01 -19.26
C SER A 47 0.29 -25.25 -18.55
N THR A 48 1.62 -25.33 -18.43
CA THR A 48 2.31 -26.40 -17.72
C THR A 48 2.15 -26.25 -16.20
N PHE A 49 2.18 -25.02 -15.69
CA PHE A 49 1.91 -24.70 -14.29
C PHE A 49 0.49 -25.09 -13.91
N GLN A 50 -0.50 -24.67 -14.70
CA GLN A 50 -1.90 -25.06 -14.54
C GLN A 50 -2.06 -26.58 -14.51
N ALA A 51 -1.46 -27.30 -15.47
CA ALA A 51 -1.55 -28.76 -15.52
C ALA A 51 -0.90 -29.44 -14.29
N LEU A 52 0.28 -28.97 -13.85
CA LEU A 52 0.95 -29.49 -12.66
C LEU A 52 0.15 -29.19 -11.39
N MET A 53 -0.32 -27.95 -11.22
CA MET A 53 -1.12 -27.54 -10.07
C MET A 53 -2.45 -28.27 -10.01
N ALA A 54 -3.15 -28.42 -11.15
CA ALA A 54 -4.38 -29.20 -11.27
C ALA A 54 -4.16 -30.66 -10.85
N LYS A 55 -3.07 -31.25 -11.33
CA LYS A 55 -2.71 -32.63 -10.98
C LYS A 55 -2.32 -32.78 -9.50
N ALA A 56 -1.73 -31.76 -8.89
CA ALA A 56 -1.47 -31.65 -7.45
C ALA A 56 -2.71 -31.23 -6.63
N GLY A 57 -3.89 -31.09 -7.24
CA GLY A 57 -5.11 -30.63 -6.55
C GLY A 57 -4.99 -29.23 -5.94
N SER A 58 -4.15 -28.38 -6.52
CA SER A 58 -3.81 -27.04 -6.03
C SER A 58 -4.23 -25.95 -7.04
N PRO A 59 -4.44 -24.69 -6.60
CA PRO A 59 -4.93 -23.63 -7.48
C PRO A 59 -4.06 -23.44 -8.72
N CYS A 60 -4.70 -23.41 -9.90
CA CYS A 60 -4.01 -23.55 -11.18
C CYS A 60 -3.58 -22.21 -11.80
N GLU A 61 -4.08 -21.09 -11.32
CA GLU A 61 -4.09 -19.85 -12.11
C GLU A 61 -2.88 -18.96 -11.82
N ALA A 62 -2.22 -18.51 -12.90
CA ALA A 62 -1.10 -17.57 -12.81
C ALA A 62 -1.53 -16.11 -12.61
N TYR A 63 -2.83 -15.85 -12.78
CA TYR A 63 -3.48 -14.55 -12.69
C TYR A 63 -4.72 -14.69 -11.80
N PRO A 64 -5.19 -13.63 -11.15
CA PRO A 64 -6.46 -13.69 -10.44
C PRO A 64 -7.61 -13.87 -11.44
N ILE A 65 -8.56 -14.73 -11.09
CA ILE A 65 -9.80 -14.95 -11.83
C ILE A 65 -10.97 -14.56 -10.93
N PHE A 66 -11.98 -13.94 -11.53
CA PHE A 66 -13.22 -13.59 -10.85
C PHE A 66 -14.38 -14.32 -11.50
N ARG A 67 -15.36 -14.76 -10.71
CA ARG A 67 -16.58 -15.43 -11.17
C ARG A 67 -17.41 -14.56 -12.10
N ASN A 68 -17.43 -13.25 -11.84
CA ASN A 68 -18.15 -12.25 -12.61
C ASN A 68 -17.71 -10.83 -12.16
N ARG A 69 -18.33 -9.83 -12.78
CA ARG A 69 -18.09 -8.42 -12.48
C ARG A 69 -18.39 -8.03 -11.02
N ASN A 70 -19.47 -8.54 -10.45
CA ASN A 70 -19.84 -8.22 -9.05
C ASN A 70 -18.76 -8.66 -8.05
N GLU A 71 -18.16 -9.84 -8.28
CA GLU A 71 -17.04 -10.30 -7.44
C GLU A 71 -15.79 -9.42 -7.62
N PHE A 72 -15.47 -9.01 -8.86
CA PHE A 72 -14.35 -8.10 -9.10
C PHE A 72 -14.55 -6.72 -8.43
N ASP A 73 -15.72 -6.12 -8.55
CA ASP A 73 -15.98 -4.81 -7.95
C ASP A 73 -15.88 -4.90 -6.42
N ALA A 74 -16.48 -5.92 -5.79
CA ALA A 74 -16.33 -6.20 -4.36
C ALA A 74 -14.86 -6.39 -3.94
N PHE A 75 -14.06 -7.10 -4.75
CA PHE A 75 -12.62 -7.22 -4.51
C PHE A 75 -11.92 -5.86 -4.46
N ILE A 76 -12.24 -4.95 -5.38
CA ILE A 76 -11.67 -3.59 -5.39
C ILE A 76 -12.15 -2.77 -4.18
N ASN A 77 -13.43 -2.86 -3.81
CA ASN A 77 -13.94 -2.17 -2.61
C ASN A 77 -13.19 -2.62 -1.34
N LEU A 78 -12.84 -3.91 -1.21
CA LEU A 78 -12.02 -4.40 -0.09
C LEU A 78 -10.62 -3.77 -0.09
N LYS A 79 -9.96 -3.66 -1.25
CA LYS A 79 -8.64 -3.04 -1.36
C LYS A 79 -8.69 -1.56 -1.01
N ASN A 80 -9.71 -0.84 -1.49
CA ASN A 80 -9.92 0.57 -1.18
C ASN A 80 -10.21 0.78 0.31
N ALA A 81 -11.13 0.01 0.91
CA ALA A 81 -11.46 0.11 2.32
C ALA A 81 -10.23 -0.07 3.22
N ARG A 82 -9.39 -1.07 2.92
CA ARG A 82 -8.12 -1.29 3.63
C ARG A 82 -7.16 -0.12 3.45
N LEU A 83 -6.95 0.34 2.21
CA LEU A 83 -6.06 1.45 1.88
C LEU A 83 -6.47 2.73 2.62
N TYR A 84 -7.76 3.06 2.62
CA TYR A 84 -8.29 4.24 3.29
C TYR A 84 -8.15 4.15 4.81
N ALA A 85 -8.47 2.99 5.41
CA ALA A 85 -8.29 2.79 6.84
C ALA A 85 -6.81 2.89 7.26
N ASP A 86 -5.88 2.38 6.44
CA ASP A 86 -4.44 2.49 6.68
C ASP A 86 -3.91 3.94 6.59
N ASN A 87 -4.62 4.84 5.90
CA ASN A 87 -4.28 6.26 5.76
C ASN A 87 -5.21 7.17 6.59
N TRP A 88 -5.91 6.63 7.60
CA TRP A 88 -6.82 7.41 8.47
C TRP A 88 -7.96 8.13 7.74
N CYS A 89 -8.30 7.70 6.52
CA CYS A 89 -9.44 8.21 5.74
C CYS A 89 -10.70 7.40 6.09
N LEU A 90 -11.10 7.43 7.37
CA LEU A 90 -12.08 6.49 7.91
C LEU A 90 -13.47 6.63 7.26
N SER A 91 -13.85 7.84 6.84
CA SER A 91 -15.12 8.11 6.14
C SER A 91 -15.16 7.42 4.77
N LEU A 92 -14.07 7.51 4.00
CA LEU A 92 -13.94 6.83 2.72
C LEU A 92 -13.90 5.31 2.89
N ALA A 93 -13.20 4.81 3.92
CA ALA A 93 -13.19 3.38 4.26
C ALA A 93 -14.61 2.87 4.58
N TYR A 94 -15.39 3.63 5.35
CA TYR A 94 -16.77 3.28 5.68
C TYR A 94 -17.70 3.28 4.45
N GLN A 95 -17.52 4.22 3.52
CA GLN A 95 -18.28 4.26 2.26
C GLN A 95 -18.02 3.01 1.39
N GLU A 96 -16.76 2.59 1.26
CA GLU A 96 -16.40 1.36 0.55
C GLU A 96 -17.05 0.11 1.19
N LEU A 97 -17.16 0.08 2.52
CA LEU A 97 -17.86 -0.98 3.25
C LEU A 97 -19.38 -0.96 3.02
N MET A 98 -19.99 0.21 2.79
CA MET A 98 -21.40 0.29 2.36
C MET A 98 -21.59 -0.33 0.99
N HIS A 99 -20.72 0.00 0.02
CA HIS A 99 -20.77 -0.58 -1.31
C HIS A 99 -20.58 -2.11 -1.29
N LEU A 100 -19.72 -2.62 -0.41
CA LEU A 100 -19.59 -4.06 -0.17
C LEU A 100 -20.87 -4.69 0.34
N LYS A 101 -21.56 -4.04 1.28
CA LYS A 101 -22.86 -4.51 1.77
C LYS A 101 -23.90 -4.54 0.65
N ASP A 102 -23.99 -3.46 -0.14
CA ASP A 102 -24.97 -3.31 -1.23
C ASP A 102 -24.75 -4.31 -2.38
N SER A 103 -23.50 -4.76 -2.58
CA SER A 103 -23.12 -5.77 -3.57
C SER A 103 -23.19 -7.21 -3.04
N GLU A 104 -23.72 -7.41 -1.82
CA GLU A 104 -23.73 -8.68 -1.10
C GLU A 104 -22.33 -9.33 -1.04
N TYR A 105 -21.29 -8.49 -0.87
CA TYR A 105 -19.89 -8.90 -0.76
C TYR A 105 -19.39 -9.69 -1.98
N GLY A 106 -19.90 -9.39 -3.16
CA GLY A 106 -19.59 -10.15 -4.38
C GLY A 106 -20.14 -11.58 -4.37
N ASN A 107 -21.05 -11.89 -3.44
CA ASN A 107 -21.48 -13.22 -3.04
C ASN A 107 -20.28 -14.17 -2.82
N ASN A 108 -19.31 -13.72 -2.03
CA ASN A 108 -18.12 -14.48 -1.65
C ASN A 108 -17.95 -14.46 -0.11
N ARG A 109 -17.94 -15.66 0.49
CA ARG A 109 -17.85 -15.86 1.94
C ARG A 109 -16.58 -15.26 2.56
N LEU A 110 -15.44 -15.32 1.87
CA LEU A 110 -14.19 -14.76 2.38
C LEU A 110 -14.16 -13.23 2.24
N TYR A 111 -14.84 -12.67 1.23
CA TYR A 111 -14.98 -11.22 1.11
C TYR A 111 -15.86 -10.66 2.22
N TYR A 112 -16.94 -11.38 2.56
CA TYR A 112 -17.76 -11.07 3.72
C TYR A 112 -16.94 -11.09 5.02
N GLN A 113 -16.11 -12.13 5.22
CA GLN A 113 -15.21 -12.21 6.36
C GLN A 113 -14.25 -11.01 6.45
N GLU A 114 -13.61 -10.64 5.34
CA GLU A 114 -12.71 -9.49 5.30
C GLU A 114 -13.45 -8.17 5.52
N ALA A 115 -14.68 -8.03 5.00
CA ALA A 115 -15.52 -6.86 5.22
C ALA A 115 -15.90 -6.69 6.70
N LEU A 116 -16.24 -7.77 7.41
CA LEU A 116 -16.49 -7.74 8.86
C LEU A 116 -15.25 -7.25 9.61
N TYR A 117 -14.07 -7.77 9.28
CA TYR A 117 -12.81 -7.34 9.86
C TYR A 117 -12.53 -5.84 9.61
N LEU A 118 -12.62 -5.40 8.36
CA LEU A 118 -12.36 -4.02 7.97
C LEU A 118 -13.37 -3.04 8.58
N TYR A 119 -14.63 -3.45 8.72
CA TYR A 119 -15.63 -2.70 9.49
C TYR A 119 -15.22 -2.55 10.95
N CYS A 120 -14.94 -3.66 11.64
CA CYS A 120 -14.49 -3.62 13.03
C CYS A 120 -13.24 -2.78 13.22
N ARG A 121 -12.29 -2.88 12.29
CA ARG A 121 -11.06 -2.07 12.31
C ARG A 121 -11.37 -0.59 12.12
N THR A 122 -12.20 -0.23 11.15
CA THR A 122 -12.61 1.16 10.91
C THR A 122 -13.31 1.74 12.13
N MET A 123 -14.26 0.99 12.72
CA MET A 123 -14.95 1.38 13.95
C MET A 123 -13.98 1.50 15.14
N TYR A 124 -13.04 0.57 15.30
CA TYR A 124 -12.02 0.61 16.34
C TYR A 124 -11.14 1.87 16.25
N LEU A 125 -10.75 2.27 15.04
CA LEU A 125 -9.92 3.46 14.80
C LEU A 125 -10.64 4.78 15.14
N THR A 126 -11.98 4.80 15.20
CA THR A 126 -12.73 5.97 15.66
C THR A 126 -12.55 6.27 17.15
N TYR A 127 -12.24 5.25 17.96
CA TYR A 127 -12.21 5.32 19.43
C TYR A 127 -13.51 5.80 20.11
N THR A 128 -14.61 5.90 19.37
CA THR A 128 -15.96 6.23 19.87
C THR A 128 -16.91 5.04 19.81
N ALA A 129 -16.51 3.97 19.12
CA ALA A 129 -17.30 2.77 18.91
C ALA A 129 -17.48 1.93 20.19
N ASP A 130 -18.58 1.20 20.23
CA ASP A 130 -18.91 0.23 21.27
C ASP A 130 -18.06 -1.04 21.12
N TYR A 131 -17.17 -1.28 22.08
CA TYR A 131 -16.26 -2.41 22.06
C TYR A 131 -16.94 -3.77 22.13
N ASN A 132 -18.12 -3.88 22.76
CA ASN A 132 -18.85 -5.16 22.78
C ASN A 132 -19.35 -5.52 21.38
N HIS A 133 -19.93 -4.55 20.68
CA HIS A 133 -20.34 -4.71 19.28
C HIS A 133 -19.18 -5.12 18.37
N ILE A 134 -18.00 -4.50 18.57
CA ILE A 134 -16.79 -4.87 17.83
C ILE A 134 -16.40 -6.33 18.13
N LEU A 135 -16.36 -6.75 19.40
CA LEU A 135 -16.02 -8.13 19.76
C LEU A 135 -17.01 -9.14 19.18
N ASP A 136 -18.32 -8.88 19.29
CA ASP A 136 -19.35 -9.75 18.74
C ASP A 136 -19.19 -9.92 17.23
N THR A 137 -18.93 -8.82 16.52
CA THR A 137 -18.71 -8.82 15.07
C THR A 137 -17.39 -9.51 14.68
N LEU A 138 -16.32 -9.38 15.47
CA LEU A 138 -15.06 -10.10 15.25
C LEU A 138 -15.21 -11.61 15.48
N ILE A 139 -15.98 -12.03 16.49
CA ILE A 139 -16.30 -13.44 16.72
C ILE A 139 -17.10 -13.98 15.53
N MET A 140 -18.09 -13.22 15.02
CA MET A 140 -18.79 -13.57 13.78
C MET A 140 -17.80 -13.75 12.62
N ALA A 141 -16.84 -12.85 12.45
CA ALA A 141 -15.84 -12.92 11.39
C ALA A 141 -14.96 -14.18 11.48
N VAL A 142 -14.44 -14.55 12.66
CA VAL A 142 -13.65 -15.80 12.78
C VAL A 142 -14.53 -17.03 12.53
N ARG A 143 -15.81 -16.99 12.93
CA ARG A 143 -16.73 -18.11 12.71
C ARG A 143 -17.09 -18.36 11.25
N VAL A 144 -16.82 -17.39 10.36
CA VAL A 144 -16.94 -17.59 8.92
C VAL A 144 -15.97 -18.68 8.44
N SER A 145 -14.73 -18.72 8.94
CA SER A 145 -13.75 -19.76 8.59
C SER A 145 -13.71 -20.92 9.60
N HIS A 146 -14.06 -20.64 10.86
CA HIS A 146 -14.01 -21.61 11.97
C HIS A 146 -15.35 -21.64 12.73
N PRO A 147 -16.39 -22.35 12.27
CA PRO A 147 -17.75 -22.27 12.85
C PRO A 147 -17.84 -22.57 14.35
N SER A 148 -16.98 -23.46 14.84
CA SER A 148 -16.89 -23.82 16.26
C SER A 148 -15.85 -23.00 17.04
N PHE A 149 -15.44 -21.83 16.51
CA PHE A 149 -14.41 -21.02 17.14
C PHE A 149 -14.79 -20.63 18.56
N ASP A 150 -13.84 -20.92 19.44
CA ASP A 150 -13.84 -20.55 20.84
C ASP A 150 -12.49 -19.91 21.18
N LEU A 151 -12.56 -18.73 21.79
CA LEU A 151 -11.40 -17.92 22.13
C LEU A 151 -10.52 -18.62 23.18
N ASP A 152 -11.13 -19.45 24.04
CA ASP A 152 -10.42 -20.16 25.09
C ASP A 152 -9.70 -21.43 24.58
N SER A 153 -9.97 -21.89 23.36
CA SER A 153 -9.48 -23.19 22.86
C SER A 153 -9.03 -23.24 21.38
N PHE A 154 -8.55 -22.13 20.81
CA PHE A 154 -8.11 -22.11 19.40
C PHE A 154 -6.67 -22.61 19.10
N ASP A 155 -5.94 -23.14 20.08
CA ASP A 155 -4.52 -23.53 19.99
C ASP A 155 -4.19 -24.61 18.93
N SER A 156 -5.20 -25.39 18.54
CA SER A 156 -5.13 -26.46 17.54
C SER A 156 -5.56 -26.02 16.13
N HIS A 157 -6.06 -24.79 15.96
CA HIS A 157 -6.59 -24.32 14.68
C HIS A 157 -5.46 -23.87 13.75
N TYR A 158 -5.61 -24.15 12.46
CA TYR A 158 -4.76 -23.59 11.41
C TYR A 158 -5.35 -22.24 10.96
N LEU A 159 -4.80 -21.16 11.50
CA LEU A 159 -5.28 -19.80 11.22
C LEU A 159 -4.76 -19.29 9.87
N SER A 160 -5.62 -18.63 9.10
CA SER A 160 -5.20 -17.77 8.00
C SER A 160 -4.60 -16.46 8.51
N SER A 161 -3.98 -15.66 7.63
CA SER A 161 -3.50 -14.33 7.99
C SER A 161 -4.64 -13.40 8.44
N LEU A 162 -5.81 -13.51 7.80
CA LEU A 162 -6.99 -12.74 8.17
C LEU A 162 -7.53 -13.16 9.54
N ASP A 163 -7.59 -14.48 9.82
CA ASP A 163 -7.99 -14.97 11.15
C ASP A 163 -7.05 -14.41 12.24
N PHE A 164 -5.74 -14.37 11.97
CA PHE A 164 -4.75 -13.78 12.87
C PHE A 164 -5.02 -12.28 13.10
N GLU A 165 -5.21 -11.50 12.04
CA GLU A 165 -5.54 -10.06 12.13
C GLU A 165 -6.82 -9.81 12.95
N ILE A 166 -7.86 -10.62 12.75
CA ILE A 166 -9.12 -10.54 13.50
C ILE A 166 -8.85 -10.79 15.00
N ILE A 167 -8.16 -11.88 15.33
CA ILE A 167 -7.89 -12.26 16.72
C ILE A 167 -6.95 -11.26 17.42
N VAL A 168 -5.97 -10.69 16.72
CA VAL A 168 -5.13 -9.60 17.25
C VAL A 168 -5.96 -8.34 17.52
N LEU A 169 -6.91 -8.01 16.65
CA LEU A 169 -7.81 -6.88 16.89
C LEU A 169 -8.69 -7.13 18.13
N MET A 170 -9.16 -8.37 18.35
CA MET A 170 -9.87 -8.74 19.59
C MET A 170 -8.99 -8.49 20.83
N ALA A 171 -7.72 -8.89 20.81
CA ALA A 171 -6.79 -8.62 21.91
C ALA A 171 -6.64 -7.10 22.18
N ASN A 172 -6.54 -6.29 21.12
CA ASN A 172 -6.49 -4.83 21.25
C ASN A 172 -7.77 -4.22 21.85
N VAL A 173 -8.94 -4.79 21.52
CA VAL A 173 -10.22 -4.37 22.09
C VAL A 173 -10.29 -4.74 23.58
N TYR A 174 -9.89 -5.96 23.97
CA TYR A 174 -9.82 -6.34 25.38
C TYR A 174 -8.86 -5.45 26.18
N LEU A 175 -7.70 -5.09 25.62
CA LEU A 175 -6.81 -4.09 26.24
C LEU A 175 -7.49 -2.74 26.43
N ASN A 176 -8.26 -2.27 25.45
CA ASN A 176 -8.99 -1.01 25.56
C ASN A 176 -10.12 -1.03 26.59
N MET A 177 -10.71 -2.21 26.84
CA MET A 177 -11.71 -2.46 27.88
C MET A 177 -11.10 -2.69 29.27
N GLY A 178 -9.77 -2.87 29.37
CA GLY A 178 -9.06 -3.15 30.62
C GLY A 178 -8.94 -4.64 30.99
N ASP A 179 -9.35 -5.55 30.10
CA ASP A 179 -9.23 -7.01 30.30
C ASP A 179 -7.86 -7.50 29.80
N SER A 180 -6.81 -7.13 30.54
CA SER A 180 -5.42 -7.44 30.17
C SER A 180 -5.09 -8.93 30.22
N GLU A 181 -5.79 -9.71 31.05
CA GLU A 181 -5.57 -11.16 31.17
C GLU A 181 -6.00 -11.89 29.89
N LYS A 182 -7.21 -11.62 29.38
CA LYS A 182 -7.67 -12.20 28.12
C LYS A 182 -6.79 -11.78 26.96
N ALA A 183 -6.43 -10.50 26.88
CA ALA A 183 -5.54 -10.00 25.83
C ALA A 183 -4.19 -10.73 25.82
N LEU A 184 -3.56 -10.90 26.98
CA LEU A 184 -2.29 -11.64 27.08
C LEU A 184 -2.45 -13.10 26.68
N ASN A 185 -3.53 -13.75 27.12
CA ASN A 185 -3.78 -15.15 26.76
C ASN A 185 -3.86 -15.32 25.24
N ILE A 186 -4.63 -14.46 24.56
CA ILE A 186 -4.70 -14.43 23.09
C ILE A 186 -3.30 -14.26 22.48
N CYS A 187 -2.54 -13.25 22.91
CA CYS A 187 -1.21 -12.98 22.38
C CYS A 187 -0.25 -14.16 22.54
N LYS A 188 -0.28 -14.88 23.66
CA LYS A 188 0.55 -16.07 23.89
C LYS A 188 0.23 -17.20 22.90
N LYS A 189 -1.05 -17.42 22.61
CA LYS A 189 -1.47 -18.45 21.65
C LYS A 189 -1.06 -18.09 20.22
N LEU A 190 -1.21 -16.82 19.86
CA LEU A 190 -0.77 -16.30 18.55
C LEU A 190 0.76 -16.34 18.39
N ASP A 191 1.52 -16.03 19.44
CA ASP A 191 2.98 -16.18 19.45
C ASP A 191 3.41 -17.63 19.22
N ALA A 192 2.76 -18.58 19.88
CA ALA A 192 3.00 -20.01 19.67
C ALA A 192 2.66 -20.45 18.23
N PHE A 193 1.60 -19.90 17.64
CA PHE A 193 1.24 -20.13 16.24
C PHE A 193 2.32 -19.60 15.28
N LEU A 194 2.77 -18.35 15.44
CA LEU A 194 3.82 -17.76 14.60
C LEU A 194 5.15 -18.53 14.69
N LYS A 195 5.52 -19.02 15.88
CA LYS A 195 6.73 -19.82 16.07
C LYS A 195 6.72 -21.14 15.29
N ARG A 196 5.53 -21.68 14.95
CA ARG A 196 5.38 -22.88 14.11
C ARG A 196 5.49 -22.58 12.61
N SER A 197 5.41 -21.32 12.18
CA SER A 197 5.55 -20.95 10.77
C SER A 197 6.94 -21.30 10.23
N ILE A 198 6.96 -21.96 9.07
CA ILE A 198 8.18 -22.35 8.36
C ILE A 198 8.74 -21.18 7.52
N SER A 199 7.85 -20.32 7.00
CA SER A 199 8.23 -19.15 6.18
C SER A 199 8.42 -17.91 7.06
N ARG A 200 9.48 -17.14 6.79
CA ARG A 200 9.80 -15.83 7.39
C ARG A 200 9.71 -14.72 6.34
N ASP A 201 8.64 -14.75 5.55
CA ASP A 201 8.38 -13.75 4.51
C ASP A 201 7.74 -12.46 5.08
N ARG A 202 7.40 -11.53 4.18
CA ARG A 202 6.74 -10.26 4.53
C ARG A 202 5.39 -10.44 5.23
N TYR A 203 4.65 -11.51 4.94
CA TYR A 203 3.39 -11.79 5.62
C TYR A 203 3.65 -12.18 7.07
N TYR A 204 4.62 -13.08 7.30
CA TYR A 204 5.06 -13.41 8.65
C TYR A 204 5.46 -12.15 9.43
N ALA A 205 6.30 -11.30 8.83
CA ALA A 205 6.74 -10.06 9.47
C ALA A 205 5.58 -9.10 9.79
N HIS A 206 4.55 -9.03 8.94
CA HIS A 206 3.36 -8.24 9.21
C HIS A 206 2.59 -8.74 10.44
N LEU A 207 2.33 -10.05 10.52
CA LEU A 207 1.63 -10.65 11.66
C LEU A 207 2.44 -10.52 12.95
N ASP A 208 3.74 -10.75 12.89
CA ASP A 208 4.67 -10.58 14.02
C ASP A 208 4.72 -9.12 14.49
N MET A 209 4.71 -8.16 13.55
CA MET A 209 4.64 -6.73 13.87
C MET A 209 3.35 -6.37 14.61
N LEU A 210 2.18 -6.86 14.15
CA LEU A 210 0.90 -6.62 14.83
C LEU A 210 0.86 -7.22 16.24
N LEU A 211 1.40 -8.43 16.40
CA LEU A 211 1.51 -9.09 17.69
C LEU A 211 2.46 -8.33 18.63
N CYS A 212 3.66 -7.98 18.16
CA CYS A 212 4.64 -7.21 18.92
C CYS A 212 4.07 -5.85 19.35
N TYR A 213 3.35 -5.15 18.46
CA TYR A 213 2.68 -3.89 18.78
C TYR A 213 1.68 -4.07 19.93
N THR A 214 0.87 -5.13 19.86
CA THR A 214 -0.15 -5.45 20.87
C THR A 214 0.47 -5.84 22.21
N LEU A 215 1.56 -6.62 22.19
CA LEU A 215 2.33 -6.96 23.39
C LEU A 215 2.99 -5.74 24.03
N SER A 216 3.54 -4.83 23.22
CA SER A 216 4.10 -3.56 23.71
C SER A 216 3.04 -2.75 24.45
N LYS A 217 1.84 -2.61 23.86
CA LYS A 217 0.69 -1.94 24.49
C LYS A 217 0.27 -2.64 25.80
N TYR A 218 0.22 -3.97 25.81
CA TYR A 218 -0.05 -4.74 27.03
C TYR A 218 0.98 -4.42 28.14
N TYR A 219 2.27 -4.53 27.85
CA TYR A 219 3.32 -4.30 28.85
C TYR A 219 3.37 -2.85 29.34
N PHE A 220 3.05 -1.89 28.47
CA PHE A 220 2.84 -0.51 28.86
C PHE A 220 1.71 -0.39 29.90
N THR A 221 0.54 -0.99 29.64
CA THR A 221 -0.60 -0.94 30.59
C THR A 221 -0.31 -1.64 31.91
N THR A 222 0.50 -2.71 31.92
CA THR A 222 0.91 -3.42 33.14
C THR A 222 2.16 -2.85 33.80
N ARG A 223 2.65 -1.69 33.34
CA ARG A 223 3.83 -0.98 33.87
C ARG A 223 5.14 -1.77 33.82
N ASN A 224 5.30 -2.69 32.87
CA ASN A 224 6.57 -3.36 32.60
C ASN A 224 7.31 -2.61 31.49
N THR A 225 8.05 -1.56 31.87
CA THR A 225 8.66 -0.61 30.92
C THR A 225 9.75 -1.24 30.05
N ALA A 226 10.48 -2.23 30.58
CA ALA A 226 11.54 -2.92 29.86
C ALA A 226 10.98 -3.75 28.69
N LEU A 227 9.98 -4.60 28.95
CA LEU A 227 9.34 -5.38 27.89
C LEU A 227 8.52 -4.50 26.94
N ALA A 228 7.85 -3.46 27.44
CA ALA A 228 7.11 -2.52 26.59
C ALA A 228 8.02 -1.93 25.50
N LYS A 229 9.22 -1.47 25.90
CA LYS A 229 10.25 -0.95 25.00
C LYS A 229 10.82 -2.01 24.07
N GLU A 230 11.17 -3.19 24.59
CA GLU A 230 11.69 -4.29 23.75
C GLU A 230 10.72 -4.63 22.60
N TYR A 231 9.42 -4.72 22.90
CA TYR A 231 8.42 -5.03 21.89
C TYR A 231 8.12 -3.85 20.95
N SER A 232 8.20 -2.58 21.39
CA SER A 232 8.05 -1.43 20.48
C SER A 232 9.23 -1.31 19.51
N GLU A 233 10.46 -1.54 19.99
CA GLU A 233 11.66 -1.57 19.14
C GLU A 233 11.58 -2.67 18.08
N LYS A 234 11.16 -3.89 18.48
CA LYS A 234 10.89 -5.00 17.54
C LYS A 234 9.84 -4.63 16.50
N THR A 235 8.74 -4.02 16.94
CA THR A 235 7.66 -3.56 16.05
C THR A 235 8.17 -2.55 15.02
N ARG A 236 8.93 -1.54 15.47
CA ARG A 236 9.54 -0.53 14.59
C ARG A 236 10.50 -1.17 13.58
N THR A 237 11.33 -2.11 14.03
CA THR A 237 12.31 -2.82 13.20
C THR A 237 11.62 -3.62 12.11
N LEU A 238 10.61 -4.43 12.46
CA LEU A 238 9.82 -5.18 11.49
C LEU A 238 9.13 -4.25 10.47
N SER A 239 8.56 -3.14 10.94
CA SER A 239 7.89 -2.16 10.08
C SER A 239 8.82 -1.55 9.03
N VAL A 240 10.06 -1.26 9.42
CA VAL A 240 11.08 -0.67 8.53
C VAL A 240 11.66 -1.73 7.59
N ASP A 241 12.16 -2.84 8.14
CA ASP A 241 12.91 -3.85 7.38
C ASP A 241 12.05 -4.56 6.31
N TYR A 242 10.75 -4.72 6.59
CA TYR A 242 9.80 -5.38 5.68
C TYR A 242 8.84 -4.41 4.96
N PHE A 243 9.08 -3.11 5.07
CA PHE A 243 8.27 -2.06 4.42
C PHE A 243 6.78 -2.16 4.74
N ILE A 244 6.43 -2.41 5.99
CA ILE A 244 5.03 -2.55 6.41
C ILE A 244 4.50 -1.15 6.76
N TYR A 245 3.48 -0.71 6.02
CA TYR A 245 2.89 0.63 6.10
C TYR A 245 1.79 0.83 7.16
N PRO A 246 0.97 -0.15 7.52
CA PRO A 246 -0.03 0.03 8.57
C PRO A 246 0.59 0.42 9.92
N LEU A 247 -0.17 1.18 10.73
CA LEU A 247 0.15 1.60 12.10
C LEU A 247 1.37 2.54 12.26
N LYS A 248 1.85 3.21 11.21
CA LYS A 248 3.09 4.03 11.27
C LYS A 248 3.09 5.06 12.40
N ILE A 249 1.99 5.79 12.55
CA ILE A 249 1.89 6.83 13.58
C ILE A 249 1.74 6.22 14.98
N GLU A 250 0.97 5.15 15.12
CA GLU A 250 0.78 4.46 16.38
C GLU A 250 2.07 3.80 16.87
N ILE A 251 2.83 3.18 15.98
CA ILE A 251 4.14 2.57 16.27
C ILE A 251 5.11 3.65 16.73
N PHE A 252 5.22 4.76 16.00
CA PHE A 252 6.13 5.85 16.34
C PHE A 252 5.81 6.43 17.73
N LEU A 253 4.53 6.78 17.98
CA LEU A 253 4.11 7.36 19.24
C LEU A 253 4.31 6.38 20.41
N LEU A 254 3.94 5.11 20.25
CA LEU A 254 4.12 4.09 21.29
C LEU A 254 5.61 3.88 21.64
N ASP A 255 6.48 3.84 20.63
CA ASP A 255 7.93 3.72 20.82
C ASP A 255 8.48 4.88 21.66
N LYS A 256 8.14 6.12 21.29
CA LYS A 256 8.56 7.32 22.04
C LYS A 256 7.99 7.40 23.45
N ILE A 257 6.76 6.94 23.66
CA ILE A 257 6.16 6.86 24.99
C ILE A 257 6.90 5.83 25.84
N ASN A 258 7.26 4.68 25.28
CA ASN A 258 8.01 3.66 26.02
C ASN A 258 9.45 4.09 26.32
N ASP A 259 10.09 4.83 25.43
CA ASP A 259 11.37 5.51 25.71
C ASP A 259 11.21 6.44 26.92
N PHE A 260 10.19 7.31 26.91
CA PHE A 260 9.92 8.25 28.01
C PHE A 260 9.65 7.56 29.35
N MET A 261 8.98 6.40 29.31
CA MET A 261 8.71 5.64 30.52
C MET A 261 9.97 4.99 31.11
N ASN A 262 11.00 4.73 30.31
CA ASN A 262 12.29 4.24 30.80
C ASN A 262 13.25 5.38 31.18
N ASP A 263 13.23 6.48 30.43
CA ASP A 263 14.03 7.67 30.66
C ASP A 263 13.16 8.92 30.46
N LYS A 264 12.87 9.63 31.55
CA LYS A 264 12.01 10.82 31.56
C LYS A 264 12.60 12.02 30.79
N THR A 265 13.84 11.93 30.32
CA THR A 265 14.50 12.97 29.51
C THR A 265 14.54 12.64 28.01
N SER A 266 14.01 11.48 27.60
CA SER A 266 14.15 10.96 26.23
C SER A 266 13.20 11.57 25.20
N LEU A 267 12.18 12.34 25.62
CA LEU A 267 11.31 13.03 24.67
C LEU A 267 12.06 14.14 23.95
N THR A 268 11.83 14.19 22.64
CA THR A 268 12.43 15.16 21.73
C THR A 268 11.33 15.87 20.94
N PRO A 269 11.59 17.05 20.32
CA PRO A 269 10.59 17.81 19.58
C PRO A 269 9.84 17.00 18.50
N GLU A 270 10.48 15.96 17.95
CA GLU A 270 9.87 14.99 17.03
C GLU A 270 8.57 14.37 17.55
N PHE A 271 8.42 14.24 18.88
CA PHE A 271 7.17 13.78 19.46
C PHE A 271 6.02 14.77 19.25
N SER A 272 6.26 16.07 19.48
CA SER A 272 5.27 17.13 19.22
C SER A 272 4.90 17.20 17.75
N TYR A 273 5.88 17.05 16.85
CA TYR A 273 5.62 17.02 15.41
C TYR A 273 4.73 15.83 15.02
N ALA A 274 5.01 14.64 15.58
CA ALA A 274 4.16 13.46 15.35
C ALA A 274 2.74 13.66 15.90
N MET A 275 2.57 14.34 17.03
CA MET A 275 1.26 14.71 17.56
C MET A 275 0.52 15.72 16.65
N ALA A 276 1.23 16.66 16.03
CA ALA A 276 0.66 17.58 15.03
C ALA A 276 0.17 16.82 13.79
N ALA A 277 0.96 15.89 13.26
CA ALA A 277 0.55 15.01 12.16
C ALA A 277 -0.64 14.11 12.54
N ALA A 278 -0.67 13.57 13.77
CA ALA A 278 -1.83 12.81 14.27
C ALA A 278 -3.10 13.66 14.31
N SER A 279 -2.96 14.94 14.68
CA SER A 279 -4.07 15.89 14.74
C SER A 279 -4.63 16.17 13.35
N HIS A 280 -3.75 16.39 12.36
CA HIS A 280 -4.13 16.55 10.96
C HIS A 280 -4.80 15.29 10.37
N LEU A 281 -4.31 14.10 10.73
CA LEU A 281 -4.92 12.83 10.33
C LEU A 281 -6.28 12.57 11.03
N GLU A 282 -6.63 13.38 12.03
CA GLU A 282 -7.82 13.22 12.87
C GLU A 282 -7.84 11.86 13.59
N CYS A 283 -6.66 11.42 14.07
CA CYS A 283 -6.51 10.13 14.72
C CYS A 283 -7.45 10.00 15.94
N GLY A 284 -8.39 9.05 15.88
CA GLY A 284 -9.41 8.86 16.92
C GLY A 284 -8.85 8.57 18.32
N PHE A 285 -7.63 8.02 18.42
CA PHE A 285 -6.98 7.73 19.70
C PHE A 285 -6.54 8.97 20.47
N LEU A 286 -6.41 10.13 19.83
CA LEU A 286 -5.76 11.31 20.41
C LEU A 286 -6.35 11.78 21.75
N PRO A 287 -7.68 11.86 21.95
CA PRO A 287 -8.22 12.27 23.24
C PRO A 287 -7.83 11.32 24.38
N LYS A 288 -7.88 10.00 24.13
CA LYS A 288 -7.48 8.99 25.12
C LYS A 288 -5.97 9.03 25.36
N LEU A 289 -5.18 9.18 24.31
CA LEU A 289 -3.73 9.30 24.41
C LEU A 289 -3.33 10.53 25.23
N THR A 290 -3.90 11.71 24.95
CA THR A 290 -3.63 12.93 25.70
C THR A 290 -3.93 12.79 27.19
N ALA A 291 -5.00 12.08 27.56
CA ALA A 291 -5.28 11.78 28.97
C ALA A 291 -4.19 10.88 29.60
N ILE A 292 -3.73 9.85 28.88
CA ILE A 292 -2.63 8.97 29.32
C ILE A 292 -1.32 9.76 29.46
N LEU A 293 -0.97 10.61 28.48
CA LEU A 293 0.26 11.41 28.49
C LEU A 293 0.30 12.34 29.72
N LYS A 294 -0.83 12.96 30.07
CA LYS A 294 -0.96 13.78 31.29
C LYS A 294 -0.75 12.95 32.56
N ASP A 295 -1.35 11.76 32.63
CA ASP A 295 -1.24 10.86 33.79
C ASP A 295 0.21 10.39 34.03
N ILE A 296 0.95 10.08 32.97
CA ILE A 296 2.34 9.60 33.07
C ILE A 296 3.38 10.75 33.21
N GLY A 297 2.91 12.00 33.27
CA GLY A 297 3.72 13.20 33.52
C GLY A 297 4.48 13.73 32.29
N VAL A 298 3.95 13.56 31.08
CA VAL A 298 4.52 14.21 29.89
C VAL A 298 4.33 15.73 29.99
N PRO A 299 5.38 16.54 29.74
CA PRO A 299 5.26 18.00 29.80
C PRO A 299 4.21 18.55 28.83
N ALA A 300 3.53 19.62 29.23
CA ALA A 300 2.41 20.19 28.47
C ALA A 300 2.81 20.64 27.05
N GLU A 301 4.06 21.05 26.83
CA GLU A 301 4.59 21.45 25.52
C GLU A 301 4.57 20.32 24.46
N TYR A 302 4.49 19.06 24.88
CA TYR A 302 4.39 17.90 24.00
C TYR A 302 2.95 17.46 23.73
N ILE A 303 1.98 18.14 24.34
CA ILE A 303 0.57 17.76 24.30
C ILE A 303 -0.16 18.83 23.48
N PRO A 304 -0.89 18.45 22.42
CA PRO A 304 -1.59 19.42 21.59
C PRO A 304 -2.69 20.14 22.40
N ASP A 305 -2.77 21.46 22.25
CA ASP A 305 -3.78 22.31 22.90
C ASP A 305 -5.19 22.04 22.40
N THR A 306 -5.31 21.68 21.11
CA THR A 306 -6.58 21.38 20.45
C THR A 306 -6.58 19.95 19.96
N LEU A 307 -7.69 19.24 20.23
CA LEU A 307 -7.89 17.87 19.78
C LEU A 307 -8.84 17.86 18.59
N PRO A 308 -8.58 17.02 17.56
CA PRO A 308 -9.51 16.88 16.45
C PRO A 308 -10.84 16.32 16.94
N LYS A 309 -11.91 16.66 16.22
CA LYS A 309 -13.23 16.09 16.48
C LYS A 309 -13.19 14.60 16.10
N GLN A 310 -13.53 13.72 17.04
CA GLN A 310 -13.66 12.31 16.73
C GLN A 310 -14.84 12.09 15.76
N CYS A 311 -14.61 11.26 14.74
CA CYS A 311 -15.67 10.77 13.89
C CYS A 311 -16.42 9.60 14.57
N GLY A 312 -17.64 9.37 14.12
CA GLY A 312 -18.45 8.23 14.52
C GLY A 312 -19.31 7.82 13.34
N PHE A 313 -19.51 6.52 13.18
CA PHE A 313 -20.32 5.96 12.09
C PHE A 313 -21.52 5.22 12.65
N GLU A 314 -22.58 5.15 11.86
CA GLU A 314 -23.74 4.35 12.21
C GLU A 314 -23.40 2.86 12.23
N LYS A 315 -23.92 2.16 13.23
CA LYS A 315 -23.89 0.70 13.25
C LYS A 315 -24.85 0.20 12.18
N PHE A 316 -24.40 -0.69 11.30
CA PHE A 316 -25.30 -1.42 10.42
C PHE A 316 -25.16 -2.92 10.68
N SER A 317 -26.29 -3.63 10.60
CA SER A 317 -26.32 -5.07 10.85
C SER A 317 -25.75 -5.84 9.67
N PHE A 318 -25.13 -6.97 10.01
CA PHE A 318 -24.67 -7.99 9.07
C PHE A 318 -25.70 -9.12 9.08
N ASP A 319 -26.84 -8.90 8.44
CA ASP A 319 -28.00 -9.81 8.48
C ASP A 319 -27.89 -11.00 7.53
N LEU A 320 -26.67 -11.32 7.08
CA LEU A 320 -26.43 -12.30 6.05
C LEU A 320 -25.85 -13.58 6.66
N ASP A 321 -26.52 -14.70 6.40
CA ASP A 321 -26.05 -16.02 6.81
C ASP A 321 -24.83 -16.43 5.95
N PRO A 322 -23.62 -16.56 6.53
CA PRO A 322 -22.41 -16.88 5.77
C PRO A 322 -22.49 -18.18 4.98
N ASP A 323 -23.34 -19.12 5.40
CA ASP A 323 -23.53 -20.40 4.71
C ASP A 323 -24.37 -20.26 3.42
N THR A 324 -25.03 -19.10 3.22
CA THR A 324 -25.73 -18.79 1.96
C THR A 324 -24.80 -18.20 0.89
N LEU A 325 -23.63 -17.72 1.27
CA LEU A 325 -22.63 -17.16 0.34
C LEU A 325 -21.85 -18.27 -0.36
N SER A 326 -21.36 -17.96 -1.57
CA SER A 326 -20.41 -18.86 -2.25
C SER A 326 -19.15 -19.06 -1.40
N SER A 327 -18.62 -20.27 -1.38
CA SER A 327 -17.28 -20.59 -0.85
C SER A 327 -16.13 -19.99 -1.68
N GLY A 328 -16.43 -19.19 -2.70
CA GLY A 328 -15.47 -18.67 -3.67
C GLY A 328 -15.09 -19.68 -4.75
N SER A 329 -15.73 -20.84 -4.78
CA SER A 329 -15.50 -21.88 -5.79
C SER A 329 -16.47 -21.70 -6.95
N PHE A 330 -15.96 -21.70 -8.18
CA PHE A 330 -16.78 -21.60 -9.39
C PHE A 330 -16.12 -22.33 -10.56
N ASP A 331 -16.91 -22.68 -11.58
CA ASP A 331 -16.40 -23.27 -12.81
C ASP A 331 -15.69 -22.21 -13.65
N ILE A 332 -14.39 -22.37 -13.85
CA ILE A 332 -13.50 -21.45 -14.59
C ILE A 332 -13.84 -21.34 -16.08
N ILE A 333 -14.59 -22.30 -16.63
CA ILE A 333 -15.05 -22.29 -18.03
C ILE A 333 -16.38 -21.52 -18.16
N GLY A 334 -16.95 -21.08 -17.04
CA GLY A 334 -18.18 -20.29 -17.00
C GLY A 334 -18.13 -19.08 -17.93
N LYS A 335 -19.27 -18.79 -18.56
CA LYS A 335 -19.40 -17.67 -19.51
C LYS A 335 -19.11 -16.32 -18.85
N ASP A 336 -19.55 -16.15 -17.61
CA ASP A 336 -19.43 -14.90 -16.86
C ASP A 336 -18.08 -14.75 -16.15
N VAL A 337 -17.23 -15.79 -16.16
CA VAL A 337 -15.92 -15.78 -15.51
C VAL A 337 -15.02 -14.75 -16.16
N LEU A 338 -14.37 -13.92 -15.36
CA LEU A 338 -13.41 -12.93 -15.79
C LEU A 338 -11.99 -13.43 -15.53
N THR A 339 -11.36 -13.99 -16.57
CA THR A 339 -9.90 -14.05 -16.62
C THR A 339 -9.33 -12.64 -16.71
N ILE A 340 -8.04 -12.47 -16.41
CA ILE A 340 -7.37 -11.16 -16.50
C ILE A 340 -7.58 -10.48 -17.85
N GLY A 341 -7.52 -11.24 -18.95
CA GLY A 341 -7.74 -10.73 -20.30
C GLY A 341 -9.18 -10.26 -20.53
N SER A 342 -10.18 -11.08 -20.17
CA SER A 342 -11.58 -10.67 -20.29
C SER A 342 -11.96 -9.54 -19.35
N LEU A 343 -11.37 -9.47 -18.16
CA LEU A 343 -11.52 -8.35 -17.23
C LEU A 343 -11.01 -7.05 -17.87
N ILE A 344 -9.80 -7.07 -18.46
CA ILE A 344 -9.26 -5.92 -19.21
C ILE A 344 -10.22 -5.48 -20.31
N GLY A 345 -10.77 -6.43 -21.09
CA GLY A 345 -11.72 -6.13 -22.17
C GLY A 345 -13.03 -5.54 -21.66
N GLU A 346 -13.54 -6.03 -20.54
CA GLU A 346 -14.75 -5.53 -19.90
C GLU A 346 -14.53 -4.11 -19.34
N LEU A 347 -13.46 -3.90 -18.57
CA LEU A 347 -13.06 -2.59 -18.05
C LEU A 347 -12.87 -1.56 -19.17
N ARG A 348 -12.17 -1.95 -20.23
CA ARG A 348 -11.96 -1.11 -21.41
C ARG A 348 -13.29 -0.70 -22.04
N THR A 349 -14.21 -1.64 -22.20
CA THR A 349 -15.52 -1.39 -22.82
C THR A 349 -16.40 -0.52 -21.93
N ASN A 350 -16.41 -0.76 -20.61
CA ASN A 350 -17.13 0.06 -19.62
C ASN A 350 -16.63 1.51 -19.59
N GLN A 351 -15.32 1.71 -19.79
CA GLN A 351 -14.71 3.05 -19.87
C GLN A 351 -14.78 3.66 -21.28
N ALA A 352 -15.43 3.00 -22.25
CA ALA A 352 -15.50 3.41 -23.65
C ALA A 352 -14.13 3.68 -24.31
N VAL A 353 -13.10 2.94 -23.91
CA VAL A 353 -11.74 3.06 -24.47
C VAL A 353 -11.60 2.12 -25.67
N SER A 354 -10.99 2.60 -26.77
CA SER A 354 -10.71 1.73 -27.91
C SER A 354 -9.50 0.82 -27.63
N MET A 355 -9.47 -0.38 -28.23
CA MET A 355 -8.29 -1.27 -28.10
C MET A 355 -7.01 -0.55 -28.55
N ARG A 356 -7.08 0.22 -29.64
CA ARG A 356 -5.95 1.01 -30.15
C ARG A 356 -5.40 1.97 -29.11
N LYS A 357 -6.28 2.71 -28.43
CA LYS A 357 -5.88 3.66 -27.37
C LYS A 357 -5.29 2.94 -26.16
N LEU A 358 -5.87 1.80 -25.76
CA LEU A 358 -5.39 1.06 -24.60
C LEU A 358 -4.00 0.44 -24.84
N CYS A 359 -3.78 -0.19 -26.00
CA CYS A 359 -2.57 -0.96 -26.28
C CYS A 359 -1.43 -0.18 -26.93
N GLU A 360 -1.61 1.12 -27.23
CA GLU A 360 -0.63 1.96 -27.92
C GLU A 360 0.77 1.87 -27.30
N GLY A 361 1.79 1.51 -28.09
CA GLY A 361 3.16 1.32 -27.60
C GLY A 361 3.38 0.13 -26.65
N LEU A 362 2.34 -0.62 -26.26
CA LEU A 362 2.45 -1.81 -25.40
C LEU A 362 2.36 -3.12 -26.20
N CYS A 363 1.39 -3.21 -27.11
CA CYS A 363 1.22 -4.37 -27.99
C CYS A 363 0.34 -4.05 -29.21
N SER A 364 0.23 -5.00 -30.14
CA SER A 364 -0.67 -4.84 -31.29
C SER A 364 -2.13 -5.01 -30.90
N VAL A 365 -3.04 -4.33 -31.61
CA VAL A 365 -4.49 -4.48 -31.44
C VAL A 365 -4.92 -5.95 -31.58
N SER A 366 -4.29 -6.71 -32.48
CA SER A 366 -4.55 -8.14 -32.63
C SER A 366 -4.15 -8.94 -31.40
N LYS A 367 -3.00 -8.62 -30.77
CA LYS A 367 -2.58 -9.26 -29.52
C LYS A 367 -3.53 -8.92 -28.37
N LEU A 368 -3.90 -7.65 -28.20
CA LEU A 368 -4.90 -7.26 -27.19
C LEU A 368 -6.25 -7.95 -27.44
N SER A 369 -6.72 -8.02 -28.68
CA SER A 369 -7.96 -8.73 -29.02
C SER A 369 -7.90 -10.22 -28.66
N LYS A 370 -6.77 -10.90 -28.89
CA LYS A 370 -6.59 -12.30 -28.47
C LYS A 370 -6.58 -12.44 -26.94
N ILE A 371 -6.02 -11.46 -26.22
CA ILE A 371 -6.03 -11.40 -24.76
C ILE A 371 -7.46 -11.26 -24.23
N GLU A 372 -8.21 -10.25 -24.73
CA GLU A 372 -9.60 -10.01 -24.30
C GLU A 372 -10.52 -11.20 -24.59
N ASN A 373 -10.25 -11.95 -25.66
CA ASN A 373 -11.01 -13.15 -26.05
C ASN A 373 -10.44 -14.47 -25.50
N ARG A 374 -9.61 -14.42 -24.44
CA ARG A 374 -9.03 -15.61 -23.76
C ARG A 374 -8.24 -16.56 -24.67
N SER A 375 -7.84 -16.09 -25.85
CA SER A 375 -7.10 -16.88 -26.85
C SER A 375 -5.59 -16.80 -26.65
N GLN A 376 -5.13 -15.85 -25.84
CA GLN A 376 -3.71 -15.65 -25.53
C GLN A 376 -3.57 -14.96 -24.16
N GLU A 377 -2.71 -15.47 -23.28
CA GLU A 377 -2.38 -14.77 -22.04
C GLU A 377 -1.34 -13.65 -22.26
N PRO A 378 -1.45 -12.50 -21.57
CA PRO A 378 -0.40 -11.50 -21.55
C PRO A 378 0.83 -11.99 -20.75
N SER A 379 1.96 -11.29 -20.87
CA SER A 379 3.01 -11.35 -19.83
C SER A 379 2.55 -10.57 -18.60
N VAL A 380 3.17 -10.78 -17.44
CA VAL A 380 2.79 -10.05 -16.23
C VAL A 380 2.93 -8.54 -16.46
N TYR A 381 4.04 -8.07 -17.03
CA TYR A 381 4.27 -6.64 -17.31
C TYR A 381 3.21 -6.03 -18.22
N LEU A 382 2.78 -6.77 -19.25
CA LEU A 382 1.74 -6.28 -20.15
C LEU A 382 0.39 -6.19 -19.42
N ALA A 383 0.07 -7.15 -18.55
CA ALA A 383 -1.14 -7.08 -17.71
C ALA A 383 -1.07 -5.89 -16.74
N GLU A 384 0.05 -5.69 -16.05
CA GLU A 384 0.28 -4.54 -15.16
C GLU A 384 0.07 -3.21 -15.90
N ALA A 385 0.70 -3.04 -17.07
CA ALA A 385 0.60 -1.82 -17.87
C ALA A 385 -0.83 -1.56 -18.38
N LEU A 386 -1.54 -2.58 -18.85
CA LEU A 386 -2.93 -2.46 -19.31
C LEU A 386 -3.87 -2.09 -18.16
N LEU A 387 -3.69 -2.68 -16.97
CA LEU A 387 -4.47 -2.34 -15.77
C LEU A 387 -4.24 -0.90 -15.32
N ASN A 388 -2.98 -0.43 -15.32
CA ASN A 388 -2.66 0.95 -14.99
C ASN A 388 -3.32 1.94 -15.95
N ARG A 389 -3.30 1.66 -17.25
CA ARG A 389 -3.98 2.48 -18.26
C ARG A 389 -5.50 2.48 -18.11
N LEU A 390 -6.07 1.50 -17.41
CA LEU A 390 -7.47 1.47 -17.01
C LEU A 390 -7.71 2.09 -15.63
N GLY A 391 -6.67 2.64 -14.98
CA GLY A 391 -6.74 3.33 -13.70
C GLY A 391 -6.67 2.43 -12.47
N TYR A 392 -6.25 1.17 -12.61
CA TYR A 392 -6.11 0.22 -11.51
C TYR A 392 -4.65 0.04 -11.12
N SER A 393 -4.39 -0.14 -9.82
CA SER A 393 -3.04 -0.51 -9.37
C SER A 393 -2.82 -1.98 -9.64
N GLU A 394 -1.71 -2.29 -10.28
CA GLU A 394 -1.26 -3.66 -10.44
C GLU A 394 -0.92 -4.32 -9.08
N ARG A 395 -0.65 -3.52 -8.04
CA ARG A 395 -0.28 -3.99 -6.70
C ARG A 395 -1.46 -4.57 -5.92
N ASP A 396 -2.69 -4.32 -6.37
CA ASP A 396 -3.90 -4.90 -5.79
C ASP A 396 -4.02 -6.39 -6.15
N PHE A 397 -3.39 -6.81 -7.25
CA PHE A 397 -3.47 -8.14 -7.80
C PHE A 397 -2.26 -9.00 -7.41
N LEU A 398 -2.49 -10.31 -7.30
CA LEU A 398 -1.44 -11.30 -7.14
C LEU A 398 -1.24 -12.05 -8.46
N PHE A 399 -0.07 -11.88 -9.06
CA PHE A 399 0.37 -12.62 -10.23
C PHE A 399 1.35 -13.74 -9.83
N TYR A 400 1.47 -14.73 -10.69
CA TYR A 400 2.47 -15.79 -10.60
C TYR A 400 3.24 -15.80 -11.92
N GLY A 401 4.52 -15.45 -11.83
CA GLY A 401 5.40 -15.26 -12.96
C GLY A 401 6.49 -16.32 -12.97
N ASN A 402 7.17 -16.43 -14.10
CA ASN A 402 8.37 -17.24 -14.20
C ASN A 402 9.56 -16.64 -13.42
N ASP A 403 10.70 -17.35 -13.34
CA ASP A 403 11.87 -16.90 -12.58
C ASP A 403 12.37 -15.52 -13.01
N LYS A 404 12.46 -15.30 -14.32
CA LYS A 404 12.86 -14.01 -14.90
C LYS A 404 11.84 -12.91 -14.54
N GLU A 405 10.55 -13.24 -14.57
CA GLU A 405 9.51 -12.30 -14.16
C GLU A 405 9.60 -11.92 -12.69
N SER A 406 9.85 -12.92 -11.83
CA SER A 406 10.04 -12.76 -10.39
C SER A 406 11.31 -11.99 -10.05
N GLU A 407 12.40 -12.19 -10.80
CA GLU A 407 13.67 -11.49 -10.64
C GLU A 407 13.50 -9.99 -10.93
N PHE A 408 12.95 -9.64 -12.09
CA PHE A 408 12.66 -8.23 -12.41
C PHE A 408 11.61 -7.62 -11.48
N SER A 409 10.61 -8.38 -11.02
CA SER A 409 9.68 -7.85 -10.01
C SER A 409 10.38 -7.57 -8.69
N SER A 410 11.40 -8.36 -8.33
CA SER A 410 12.20 -8.13 -7.12
C SER A 410 13.07 -6.88 -7.28
N ALA A 411 13.74 -6.74 -8.43
CA ALA A 411 14.49 -5.54 -8.79
C ALA A 411 13.59 -4.28 -8.79
N LYS A 412 12.43 -4.32 -9.45
CA LYS A 412 11.42 -3.25 -9.45
C LYS A 412 11.04 -2.84 -8.02
N ASN A 413 10.70 -3.81 -7.16
CA ASN A 413 10.30 -3.54 -5.78
C ASN A 413 11.46 -2.96 -4.96
N ASN A 414 12.68 -3.46 -5.15
CA ASN A 414 13.86 -2.96 -4.47
C ASN A 414 14.16 -1.50 -4.86
N LEU A 415 14.19 -1.20 -6.17
CA LEU A 415 14.40 0.15 -6.70
C LEU A 415 13.35 1.15 -6.20
N ILE A 416 12.07 0.77 -6.21
CA ILE A 416 10.99 1.59 -5.65
C ILE A 416 11.22 1.84 -4.15
N SER A 417 11.58 0.80 -3.39
CA SER A 417 11.81 0.91 -1.94
C SER A 417 12.97 1.85 -1.58
N LEU A 418 14.05 1.81 -2.38
CA LEU A 418 15.25 2.61 -2.17
C LEU A 418 14.98 4.08 -2.53
N THR A 419 14.23 4.29 -3.62
CA THR A 419 13.78 5.63 -4.02
C THR A 419 12.94 6.29 -2.93
N ILE A 420 12.00 5.56 -2.31
CA ILE A 420 11.16 6.08 -1.21
C ILE A 420 12.01 6.47 0.01
N ARG A 421 13.09 5.74 0.30
CA ARG A 421 14.01 6.03 1.42
C ARG A 421 14.99 7.18 1.13
N GLY A 422 15.05 7.67 -0.10
CA GLY A 422 16.04 8.66 -0.51
C GLY A 422 17.47 8.11 -0.51
N GLU A 423 17.64 6.80 -0.66
CA GLU A 423 18.94 6.15 -0.85
C GLU A 423 19.33 6.28 -2.33
N ALA A 424 20.16 7.27 -2.64
CA ALA A 424 20.48 7.63 -4.04
C ALA A 424 21.69 6.87 -4.64
N ALA A 425 22.44 6.11 -3.83
CA ALA A 425 23.62 5.38 -4.30
C ALA A 425 23.88 4.13 -3.47
N SER A 426 23.82 2.95 -4.11
CA SER A 426 24.35 1.69 -3.59
C SER A 426 24.64 0.73 -4.75
N ASP A 427 25.59 -0.19 -4.55
CA ASP A 427 25.93 -1.24 -5.54
C ASP A 427 24.70 -2.09 -5.91
N SER A 428 23.72 -2.20 -5.01
CA SER A 428 22.46 -2.90 -5.27
C SER A 428 21.57 -2.18 -6.29
N ILE A 429 21.56 -0.84 -6.30
CA ILE A 429 20.78 -0.06 -7.27
C ILE A 429 21.37 -0.23 -8.66
N ASP A 430 22.69 -0.11 -8.78
CA ASP A 430 23.39 -0.21 -10.07
C ASP A 430 23.16 -1.58 -10.71
N LYS A 431 23.26 -2.65 -9.91
CA LYS A 431 22.98 -4.01 -10.36
C LYS A 431 21.54 -4.17 -10.88
N ASP A 432 20.54 -3.71 -10.13
CA ASP A 432 19.13 -3.86 -10.51
C ASP A 432 18.76 -2.99 -11.72
N VAL A 433 19.36 -1.81 -11.85
CA VAL A 433 19.22 -0.92 -13.01
C VAL A 433 19.83 -1.55 -14.26
N GLU A 434 21.07 -2.03 -14.18
CA GLU A 434 21.79 -2.67 -15.29
C GLU A 434 21.04 -3.91 -15.79
N LEU A 435 20.60 -4.76 -14.86
CA LEU A 435 19.74 -5.91 -15.15
C LEU A 435 18.49 -5.50 -15.96
N CYS A 436 17.84 -4.40 -15.60
CA CYS A 436 16.67 -3.91 -16.32
C CYS A 436 17.02 -3.33 -17.71
N LEU A 437 18.12 -2.57 -17.82
CA LEU A 437 18.57 -1.94 -19.07
C LEU A 437 18.98 -2.95 -20.14
N GLU A 438 19.59 -4.06 -19.75
CA GLU A 438 20.01 -5.15 -20.64
C GLU A 438 18.84 -6.02 -21.13
N SER A 439 17.64 -5.84 -20.57
CA SER A 439 16.47 -6.63 -20.94
C SER A 439 15.96 -6.27 -22.34
N GLY A 440 15.70 -7.30 -23.14
CA GLY A 440 14.99 -7.15 -24.42
C GLY A 440 13.48 -6.92 -24.28
N GLU A 441 12.92 -6.97 -23.07
CA GLU A 441 11.51 -6.66 -22.80
C GLU A 441 11.34 -5.13 -22.65
N PRO A 442 10.59 -4.43 -23.52
CA PRO A 442 10.52 -2.96 -23.53
C PRO A 442 10.10 -2.35 -22.20
N LEU A 443 9.09 -2.93 -21.53
CA LEU A 443 8.61 -2.44 -20.23
C LEU A 443 9.65 -2.57 -19.12
N ILE A 444 10.52 -3.58 -19.20
CA ILE A 444 11.62 -3.74 -18.23
C ILE A 444 12.75 -2.76 -18.53
N ARG A 445 13.11 -2.58 -19.80
CA ARG A 445 14.11 -1.57 -20.20
C ARG A 445 13.67 -0.16 -19.79
N GLN A 446 12.37 0.14 -19.90
CA GLN A 446 11.79 1.39 -19.41
C GLN A 446 12.02 1.59 -17.90
N LEU A 447 11.89 0.54 -17.08
CA LEU A 447 12.20 0.62 -15.65
C LEU A 447 13.68 0.92 -15.41
N GLY A 448 14.58 0.31 -16.20
CA GLY A 448 16.02 0.61 -16.14
C GLY A 448 16.30 2.09 -16.41
N LEU A 449 15.70 2.68 -17.45
CA LEU A 449 15.83 4.11 -17.76
C LEU A 449 15.19 5.01 -16.70
N LEU A 450 14.06 4.59 -16.12
CA LEU A 450 13.40 5.35 -15.06
C LEU A 450 14.30 5.49 -13.82
N PHE A 451 14.94 4.39 -13.39
CA PHE A 451 15.74 4.35 -12.16
C PHE A 451 17.24 4.59 -12.38
N GLY A 452 17.74 4.55 -13.61
CA GLY A 452 19.14 4.87 -13.92
C GLY A 452 19.51 6.33 -13.65
N ASN A 453 18.52 7.23 -13.62
CA ASN A 453 18.71 8.67 -13.44
C ASN A 453 18.54 9.12 -11.97
N ILE A 454 18.68 8.23 -10.98
CA ILE A 454 18.55 8.57 -9.55
C ILE A 454 19.72 9.45 -9.05
N LYS A 455 20.90 9.39 -9.71
CA LYS A 455 22.16 9.87 -9.15
C LYS A 455 22.45 11.37 -9.28
N ASP A 456 22.07 12.06 -10.38
CA ASP A 456 22.32 13.51 -10.51
C ASP A 456 21.44 14.21 -11.58
N PRO A 457 20.18 14.58 -11.30
CA PRO A 457 19.16 14.78 -12.35
C PRO A 457 19.20 16.14 -13.09
N THR A 458 20.40 16.71 -13.26
CA THR A 458 20.64 18.07 -13.76
C THR A 458 21.11 18.12 -15.20
N SER A 459 21.49 17.00 -15.81
CA SER A 459 22.06 17.00 -17.16
C SER A 459 20.99 16.97 -18.26
N SER A 460 21.27 17.64 -19.38
CA SER A 460 20.46 17.52 -20.60
C SER A 460 20.42 16.08 -21.15
N GLU A 461 21.48 15.30 -20.86
CA GLU A 461 21.60 13.90 -21.25
C GLU A 461 20.60 13.01 -20.50
N GLU A 462 20.40 13.22 -19.19
CA GLU A 462 19.38 12.46 -18.44
C GLU A 462 17.96 12.82 -18.84
N ARG A 463 17.67 14.10 -19.15
CA ARG A 463 16.36 14.43 -19.73
C ARG A 463 16.10 13.65 -21.01
N ASN A 464 17.11 13.51 -21.86
CA ASN A 464 17.00 12.69 -23.06
C ASN A 464 16.77 11.21 -22.71
N ASN A 465 17.42 10.66 -21.68
CA ASN A 465 17.17 9.29 -21.21
C ASN A 465 15.75 9.10 -20.66
N LEU A 466 15.19 10.10 -19.96
CA LEU A 466 13.81 10.07 -19.46
C LEU A 466 12.81 10.12 -20.62
N PHE A 467 13.05 10.97 -21.63
CA PHE A 467 12.26 10.98 -22.85
C PHE A 467 12.41 9.67 -23.66
N GLU A 468 13.61 9.09 -23.70
CA GLU A 468 13.83 7.77 -24.31
C GLU A 468 12.98 6.71 -23.60
N GLY A 469 13.00 6.70 -22.27
CA GLY A 469 12.17 5.81 -21.47
C GLY A 469 10.67 6.00 -21.75
N LEU A 470 10.22 7.24 -21.89
CA LEU A 470 8.82 7.57 -22.20
C LEU A 470 8.43 7.08 -23.61
N ASN A 471 9.33 7.29 -24.58
CA ASN A 471 9.12 6.95 -25.99
C ASN A 471 9.06 5.43 -26.25
N ILE A 472 9.50 4.59 -25.30
CA ILE A 472 9.34 3.13 -25.40
C ILE A 472 7.87 2.72 -25.45
N THR A 473 6.99 3.39 -24.69
CA THR A 473 5.56 3.04 -24.59
C THR A 473 4.60 4.14 -25.05
N ILE A 474 5.10 5.37 -25.21
CA ILE A 474 4.37 6.49 -25.81
C ILE A 474 5.25 7.09 -26.92
N PRO A 475 5.31 6.47 -28.10
CA PRO A 475 6.08 7.01 -29.21
C PRO A 475 5.56 8.39 -29.61
N ASP A 476 6.49 9.30 -29.92
CA ASP A 476 6.19 10.68 -30.33
C ASP A 476 5.30 11.44 -29.32
N PHE A 477 5.63 11.32 -28.02
CA PHE A 477 4.89 12.01 -26.95
C PHE A 477 4.68 13.49 -27.28
N ASN A 478 3.41 13.91 -27.27
CA ASN A 478 3.02 15.29 -27.49
C ASN A 478 2.12 15.76 -26.35
N ALA A 479 2.63 16.72 -25.58
CA ALA A 479 1.91 17.28 -24.44
C ALA A 479 0.56 17.88 -24.85
N ASP A 480 0.35 18.35 -26.08
CA ASP A 480 -0.93 18.95 -26.51
C ASP A 480 -2.07 17.93 -26.61
N ASN A 481 -1.73 16.66 -26.75
CA ASN A 481 -2.68 15.55 -26.83
C ASN A 481 -2.91 14.87 -25.47
N PHE A 482 -2.59 15.53 -24.34
CA PHE A 482 -2.56 14.88 -23.02
C PHE A 482 -3.86 14.15 -22.64
N SER A 483 -5.01 14.76 -22.94
CA SER A 483 -6.34 14.20 -22.68
C SER A 483 -6.63 12.90 -23.44
N SER A 484 -5.87 12.64 -24.51
CA SER A 484 -6.00 11.43 -25.31
C SER A 484 -5.25 10.24 -24.71
N TYR A 485 -4.30 10.45 -23.79
CA TYR A 485 -3.49 9.37 -23.23
C TYR A 485 -4.19 8.59 -22.12
N ARG A 486 -3.74 7.35 -21.95
CA ARG A 486 -3.90 6.54 -20.75
C ARG A 486 -2.50 6.17 -20.32
N LEU A 487 -2.12 6.57 -19.11
CA LEU A 487 -0.74 6.48 -18.65
C LEU A 487 -0.55 5.30 -17.69
N THR A 488 0.62 4.69 -17.72
CA THR A 488 1.10 3.75 -16.69
C THR A 488 1.72 4.50 -15.51
N TRP A 489 1.93 3.86 -14.37
CA TRP A 489 2.63 4.52 -13.26
C TRP A 489 4.06 4.91 -13.65
N ALA A 490 4.72 4.11 -14.50
CA ALA A 490 6.08 4.38 -14.99
C ALA A 490 6.10 5.62 -15.90
N GLU A 491 5.15 5.74 -16.83
CA GLU A 491 5.00 6.91 -17.69
C GLU A 491 4.74 8.19 -16.88
N ILE A 492 3.88 8.14 -15.85
CA ILE A 492 3.63 9.27 -14.95
C ILE A 492 4.88 9.64 -14.15
N THR A 493 5.65 8.64 -13.70
CA THR A 493 6.89 8.89 -12.95
C THR A 493 7.98 9.48 -13.85
N LEU A 494 8.11 9.01 -15.08
CA LEU A 494 9.01 9.59 -16.09
C LEU A 494 8.66 11.05 -16.36
N LEU A 495 7.38 11.36 -16.62
CA LEU A 495 6.91 12.74 -16.79
C LEU A 495 7.17 13.59 -15.55
N SER A 496 6.95 13.04 -14.35
CA SER A 496 7.24 13.74 -13.10
C SER A 496 8.73 14.04 -12.93
N ASN A 497 9.61 13.14 -13.36
CA ASN A 497 11.05 13.33 -13.33
C ASN A 497 11.52 14.35 -14.39
N ILE A 498 10.90 14.37 -15.57
CA ILE A 498 11.13 15.41 -16.59
C ILE A 498 10.75 16.79 -16.03
N ILE A 499 9.59 16.91 -15.39
CA ILE A 499 9.15 18.14 -14.71
C ILE A 499 10.19 18.57 -13.65
N VAL A 500 10.65 17.64 -12.81
CA VAL A 500 11.68 17.94 -11.81
C VAL A 500 13.00 18.41 -12.44
N SER A 501 13.37 17.88 -13.60
CA SER A 501 14.55 18.33 -14.32
C SER A 501 14.38 19.76 -14.86
N TYR A 502 13.22 20.11 -15.41
CA TYR A 502 12.91 21.51 -15.78
C TYR A 502 12.99 22.45 -14.58
N ILE A 503 12.42 22.06 -13.42
CA ILE A 503 12.53 22.85 -12.18
C ILE A 503 13.99 23.08 -11.80
N ARG A 504 14.84 22.05 -11.89
CA ARG A 504 16.27 22.15 -11.55
C ARG A 504 17.08 22.99 -12.55
N SER A 505 16.70 22.99 -13.82
CA SER A 505 17.28 23.86 -14.85
C SER A 505 16.70 25.28 -14.83
N ASN A 506 15.77 25.57 -13.90
CA ASN A 506 15.05 26.83 -13.78
C ASN A 506 14.14 27.17 -14.99
N ASP A 507 13.78 26.15 -15.77
CA ASP A 507 12.81 26.24 -16.88
C ASP A 507 11.38 26.08 -16.34
N LEU A 508 10.97 27.00 -15.46
CA LEU A 508 9.75 26.85 -14.65
C LEU A 508 8.47 26.85 -15.50
N GLU A 509 8.44 27.59 -16.61
CA GLU A 509 7.27 27.66 -17.49
C GLU A 509 6.96 26.30 -18.13
N ASP A 510 7.97 25.64 -18.70
CA ASP A 510 7.82 24.30 -19.28
C ASP A 510 7.42 23.27 -18.21
N ALA A 511 8.02 23.39 -17.02
CA ALA A 511 7.65 22.56 -15.87
C ALA A 511 6.17 22.75 -15.49
N ASN A 512 5.70 24.00 -15.45
CA ASN A 512 4.32 24.34 -15.09
C ASN A 512 3.33 23.84 -16.15
N VAL A 513 3.59 24.10 -17.43
CA VAL A 513 2.71 23.66 -18.54
C VAL A 513 2.54 22.14 -18.53
N LEU A 514 3.62 21.39 -18.36
CA LEU A 514 3.55 19.94 -18.34
C LEU A 514 2.88 19.41 -17.06
N ASN A 515 3.17 20.01 -15.91
CA ASN A 515 2.59 19.61 -14.64
C ASN A 515 1.09 19.93 -14.56
N ASP A 516 0.63 21.06 -15.11
CA ASP A 516 -0.80 21.40 -15.18
C ASP A 516 -1.58 20.32 -15.95
N LYS A 517 -1.05 19.85 -17.08
CA LYS A 517 -1.63 18.75 -17.86
C LYS A 517 -1.70 17.44 -17.06
N LEU A 518 -0.63 17.10 -16.32
CA LEU A 518 -0.58 15.89 -15.50
C LEU A 518 -1.44 15.98 -14.23
N TYR A 519 -1.58 17.17 -13.66
CA TYR A 519 -2.47 17.45 -12.54
C TYR A 519 -3.94 17.34 -12.96
N GLU A 520 -4.32 17.89 -14.12
CA GLU A 520 -5.67 17.69 -14.68
C GLU A 520 -5.93 16.21 -15.01
N TYR A 521 -4.93 15.48 -15.49
CA TYR A 521 -5.06 14.03 -15.68
C TYR A 521 -5.41 13.30 -14.37
N SER A 522 -4.82 13.72 -13.24
CA SER A 522 -5.05 13.09 -11.93
C SER A 522 -6.51 13.15 -11.44
N LYS A 523 -7.31 14.06 -12.01
CA LYS A 523 -8.73 14.28 -11.66
C LYS A 523 -9.70 13.40 -12.43
N ASN A 524 -9.22 12.57 -13.37
CA ASN A 524 -10.11 11.70 -14.14
C ASN A 524 -10.79 10.63 -13.26
N SER A 525 -12.09 10.40 -13.46
CA SER A 525 -12.90 9.49 -12.64
C SER A 525 -12.53 7.99 -12.76
N PHE A 526 -11.85 7.59 -13.84
CA PHE A 526 -11.40 6.19 -14.00
C PHE A 526 -10.21 5.83 -13.10
N ILE A 527 -9.56 6.83 -12.48
CA ILE A 527 -8.40 6.63 -11.60
C ILE A 527 -8.87 6.13 -10.25
N MET A 528 -8.54 4.88 -9.94
CA MET A 528 -8.88 4.26 -8.67
C MET A 528 -7.90 4.66 -7.56
N PRO A 529 -8.31 4.59 -6.27
CA PRO A 529 -7.49 5.00 -5.14
C PRO A 529 -6.12 4.29 -5.08
N GLY A 530 -6.09 2.98 -5.35
CA GLY A 530 -4.86 2.21 -5.42
C GLY A 530 -3.88 2.77 -6.47
N TYR A 531 -4.37 3.10 -7.66
CA TYR A 531 -3.53 3.65 -8.74
C TYR A 531 -3.06 5.07 -8.42
N LYS A 532 -3.95 5.88 -7.83
CA LYS A 532 -3.64 7.22 -7.32
C LYS A 532 -2.49 7.19 -6.32
N ASN A 533 -2.52 6.25 -5.37
CA ASN A 533 -1.48 6.05 -4.36
C ASN A 533 -0.09 5.78 -4.94
N ILE A 534 0.01 5.12 -6.10
CA ILE A 534 1.31 4.74 -6.67
C ILE A 534 1.82 5.72 -7.72
N ALA A 535 0.95 6.45 -8.40
CA ALA A 535 1.34 7.25 -9.56
C ALA A 535 1.16 8.77 -9.37
N LEU A 536 0.18 9.21 -8.58
CA LEU A 536 -0.27 10.62 -8.61
C LEU A 536 0.25 11.46 -7.44
N ILE A 537 1.11 10.89 -6.60
CA ILE A 537 1.79 11.62 -5.51
C ILE A 537 2.76 12.67 -6.06
N SER A 538 3.63 12.28 -7.01
CA SER A 538 4.68 13.16 -7.55
C SER A 538 4.13 14.40 -8.30
N PRO A 539 3.10 14.29 -9.15
CA PRO A 539 2.51 15.47 -9.83
C PRO A 539 1.97 16.53 -8.86
N VAL A 540 1.26 16.11 -7.81
CA VAL A 540 0.71 17.05 -6.81
C VAL A 540 1.83 17.74 -6.04
N LYS A 541 2.87 16.99 -5.64
CA LYS A 541 4.07 17.55 -5.02
C LYS A 541 4.77 18.56 -5.93
N ASN A 542 4.94 18.22 -7.21
CA ASN A 542 5.63 19.06 -8.18
C ASN A 542 4.86 20.37 -8.42
N ARG A 543 3.52 20.35 -8.39
CA ARG A 543 2.69 21.56 -8.50
C ARG A 543 3.08 22.62 -7.47
N LEU A 544 3.11 22.25 -6.19
CA LEU A 544 3.46 23.20 -5.13
C LEU A 544 4.94 23.62 -5.22
N ARG A 545 5.83 22.68 -5.59
CA ARG A 545 7.23 23.02 -5.82
C ARG A 545 7.41 24.06 -6.92
N ILE A 546 6.70 23.94 -8.04
CA ILE A 546 6.77 24.88 -9.17
C ILE A 546 6.30 26.26 -8.72
N LEU A 547 5.10 26.34 -8.12
CA LEU A 547 4.53 27.60 -7.64
C LEU A 547 5.46 28.31 -6.64
N TYR A 548 6.10 27.55 -5.75
CA TYR A 548 7.07 28.12 -4.81
C TYR A 548 8.28 28.72 -5.53
N ASN A 549 8.86 28.00 -6.51
CA ASN A 549 10.01 28.50 -7.27
C ASN A 549 9.64 29.68 -8.19
N MET A 550 8.37 29.81 -8.59
CA MET A 550 7.86 30.98 -9.32
C MET A 550 7.60 32.20 -8.42
N GLY A 551 7.65 32.04 -7.09
CA GLY A 551 7.27 33.09 -6.14
C GLY A 551 5.75 33.29 -5.99
N GLU A 552 4.95 32.34 -6.48
CA GLU A 552 3.49 32.40 -6.48
C GLU A 552 2.89 31.90 -5.15
N TYR A 553 3.37 32.44 -4.01
CA TYR A 553 3.08 31.93 -2.67
C TYR A 553 1.60 31.97 -2.31
N LYS A 554 0.88 33.02 -2.74
CA LYS A 554 -0.56 33.15 -2.50
C LYS A 554 -1.35 32.08 -3.26
N ARG A 555 -1.02 31.86 -4.53
CA ARG A 555 -1.64 30.82 -5.34
C ARG A 555 -1.32 29.43 -4.77
N LEU A 556 -0.12 29.22 -4.24
CA LEU A 556 0.25 27.97 -3.60
C LEU A 556 -0.61 27.66 -2.37
N THR A 557 -0.84 28.64 -1.49
CA THR A 557 -1.70 28.44 -0.31
C THR A 557 -3.17 28.25 -0.69
N GLU A 558 -3.66 28.95 -1.72
CA GLU A 558 -4.99 28.71 -2.31
C GLU A 558 -5.11 27.28 -2.87
N ASP A 559 -4.12 26.85 -3.66
CA ASP A 559 -4.08 25.51 -4.24
C ASP A 559 -4.01 24.43 -3.16
N PHE A 560 -3.19 24.60 -2.13
CA PHE A 560 -3.11 23.69 -0.97
C PHE A 560 -4.48 23.54 -0.29
N ASN A 561 -5.16 24.67 -0.03
CA ASN A 561 -6.47 24.68 0.62
C ASN A 561 -7.60 24.12 -0.28
N SER A 562 -7.38 24.06 -1.59
CA SER A 562 -8.33 23.51 -2.57
C SER A 562 -8.18 22.00 -2.82
N ILE A 563 -7.26 21.32 -2.13
CA ILE A 563 -7.11 19.86 -2.23
C ILE A 563 -8.30 19.20 -1.52
N ASP A 564 -9.37 18.96 -2.27
CA ASP A 564 -10.59 18.30 -1.79
C ASP A 564 -10.44 16.78 -1.62
N ASP A 565 -9.36 16.21 -2.16
CA ASP A 565 -9.08 14.77 -2.07
C ASP A 565 -8.47 14.42 -0.71
N GLU A 566 -9.32 14.00 0.24
CA GLU A 566 -8.92 13.60 1.59
C GLU A 566 -7.78 12.57 1.60
N PHE A 567 -7.79 11.62 0.65
CA PHE A 567 -6.76 10.59 0.59
C PHE A 567 -5.40 11.16 0.22
N LEU A 568 -5.34 12.07 -0.76
CA LEU A 568 -4.08 12.72 -1.13
C LEU A 568 -3.57 13.66 -0.02
N SER A 569 -4.46 14.41 0.63
CA SER A 569 -4.06 15.34 1.69
C SER A 569 -3.51 14.61 2.93
N LYS A 570 -4.03 13.42 3.25
CA LYS A 570 -3.59 12.59 4.39
C LYS A 570 -2.48 11.58 4.05
N ASN A 571 -2.14 11.37 2.77
CA ASN A 571 -1.18 10.35 2.35
C ASN A 571 0.23 10.56 2.93
N PHE A 572 0.76 9.58 3.65
CA PHE A 572 2.05 9.66 4.34
C PHE A 572 3.26 9.97 3.43
N ASN A 573 3.19 9.60 2.15
CA ASN A 573 4.27 9.85 1.19
C ASN A 573 4.15 11.20 0.46
N LEU A 574 3.06 11.94 0.67
CA LEU A 574 2.77 13.23 0.02
C LEU A 574 2.65 14.37 1.03
N ALA A 575 1.87 14.17 2.10
CA ALA A 575 1.45 15.22 3.02
C ALA A 575 2.62 16.01 3.60
N GLY A 576 3.73 15.35 3.97
CA GLY A 576 4.93 16.02 4.46
C GLY A 576 5.48 17.07 3.50
N ASP A 577 5.54 16.76 2.20
CA ASP A 577 5.99 17.73 1.18
C ASP A 577 4.92 18.81 0.90
N LEU A 578 3.62 18.51 1.01
CA LEU A 578 2.58 19.54 0.90
C LEU A 578 2.70 20.58 2.02
N PHE A 579 2.88 20.10 3.25
CA PHE A 579 3.08 20.93 4.43
C PHE A 579 4.41 21.69 4.40
N PHE A 580 5.47 21.10 3.83
CA PHE A 580 6.75 21.78 3.58
C PHE A 580 6.57 23.04 2.73
N TYR A 581 5.95 22.90 1.55
CA TYR A 581 5.84 24.03 0.62
C TYR A 581 4.84 25.09 1.09
N SER A 582 3.75 24.66 1.74
CA SER A 582 2.79 25.59 2.34
C SER A 582 3.38 26.34 3.53
N SER A 583 4.16 25.69 4.41
CA SER A 583 4.82 26.41 5.52
C SER A 583 5.76 27.49 4.99
N GLN A 584 6.61 27.15 4.01
CA GLN A 584 7.53 28.10 3.39
C GLN A 584 6.78 29.29 2.76
N SER A 585 5.68 29.02 2.06
CA SER A 585 4.85 30.06 1.43
C SER A 585 4.18 30.98 2.46
N PHE A 586 3.71 30.45 3.59
CA PHE A 586 3.19 31.28 4.67
C PHE A 586 4.28 32.16 5.30
N GLY A 587 5.51 31.66 5.42
CA GLY A 587 6.66 32.44 5.86
C GLY A 587 6.94 33.63 4.94
N GLU A 588 6.96 33.41 3.63
CA GLU A 588 7.11 34.46 2.61
C GLU A 588 5.98 35.50 2.65
N LEU A 589 4.76 35.04 2.94
CA LEU A 589 3.59 35.90 3.16
C LEU A 589 3.55 36.56 4.55
N LYS A 590 4.53 36.29 5.42
CA LYS A 590 4.65 36.79 6.80
C LYS A 590 3.52 36.35 7.74
N ASP A 591 2.85 35.26 7.40
CA ASP A 591 1.90 34.57 8.29
C ASP A 591 2.64 33.49 9.10
N PHE A 592 3.35 33.93 10.13
CA PHE A 592 4.22 33.05 10.93
C PHE A 592 3.46 32.04 11.79
N GLU A 593 2.17 32.30 12.08
CA GLU A 593 1.33 31.37 12.84
C GLU A 593 1.00 30.15 11.96
N SER A 594 0.48 30.38 10.76
CA SER A 594 0.21 29.32 9.79
C SER A 594 1.48 28.60 9.37
N MET A 595 2.58 29.34 9.17
CA MET A 595 3.90 28.76 8.88
C MET A 595 4.31 27.74 9.94
N ARG A 596 4.25 28.10 11.24
CA ARG A 596 4.65 27.21 12.33
C ARG A 596 3.80 25.94 12.36
N LYS A 597 2.48 26.09 12.30
CA LYS A 597 1.55 24.95 12.32
C LYS A 597 1.78 23.98 11.15
N HIS A 598 2.01 24.52 9.95
CA HIS A 598 2.28 23.71 8.77
C HIS A 598 3.66 23.04 8.87
N ALA A 599 4.67 23.76 9.38
CA ALA A 599 6.01 23.21 9.57
C ALA A 599 6.03 22.04 10.56
N GLU A 600 5.36 22.18 11.70
CA GLU A 600 5.23 21.11 12.70
C GLU A 600 4.53 19.88 12.12
N THR A 601 3.45 20.10 11.36
CA THR A 601 2.70 19.02 10.69
C THR A 601 3.57 18.31 9.65
N GLY A 602 4.28 19.06 8.80
CA GLY A 602 5.18 18.53 7.79
C GLY A 602 6.36 17.76 8.39
N ALA A 603 6.99 18.33 9.42
CA ALA A 603 8.03 17.66 10.20
C ALA A 603 7.51 16.35 10.82
N GLY A 604 6.26 16.33 11.27
CA GLY A 604 5.59 15.15 11.82
C GLY A 604 5.48 14.02 10.80
N TYR A 605 4.99 14.32 9.60
CA TYR A 605 4.92 13.34 8.52
C TYR A 605 6.30 12.78 8.16
N PHE A 606 7.31 13.64 7.97
CA PHE A 606 8.67 13.17 7.66
C PHE A 606 9.27 12.31 8.77
N THR A 607 8.99 12.66 10.02
CA THR A 607 9.43 11.91 11.20
C THR A 607 8.80 10.51 11.24
N ILE A 608 7.48 10.43 11.06
CA ILE A 608 6.72 9.16 11.11
C ILE A 608 7.18 8.19 10.02
N ILE A 609 7.48 8.67 8.82
CA ILE A 609 7.99 7.83 7.72
C ILE A 609 9.50 7.56 7.81
N GLY A 610 10.21 8.15 8.78
CA GLY A 610 11.65 7.97 8.98
C GLY A 610 12.55 8.79 8.06
N ASN A 611 12.03 9.83 7.38
CA ASN A 611 12.79 10.72 6.51
C ASN A 611 13.41 11.90 7.29
N THR A 612 14.36 11.57 8.17
CA THR A 612 15.03 12.55 9.06
C THR A 612 15.78 13.63 8.29
N LYS A 613 16.38 13.29 7.13
CA LYS A 613 17.06 14.26 6.27
C LYS A 613 16.12 15.37 5.80
N ARG A 614 14.92 14.99 5.32
CA ARG A 614 13.92 15.94 4.82
C ARG A 614 13.30 16.75 5.96
N CYS A 615 13.08 16.13 7.13
CA CYS A 615 12.64 16.81 8.34
C CYS A 615 13.65 17.91 8.75
N ASN A 616 14.93 17.57 8.88
CA ASN A 616 15.99 18.52 9.23
C ASN A 616 16.13 19.63 8.19
N TYR A 617 15.97 19.31 6.91
CA TYR A 617 15.98 20.30 5.84
C TYR A 617 14.85 21.32 6.02
N LEU A 618 13.60 20.89 6.26
CA LEU A 618 12.47 21.77 6.55
C LEU A 618 12.76 22.75 7.71
N LEU A 619 13.21 22.21 8.84
CA LEU A 619 13.45 23.00 10.05
C LEU A 619 14.60 24.01 9.84
N ASN A 620 15.65 23.61 9.11
CA ASN A 620 16.77 24.50 8.80
C ASN A 620 16.38 25.62 7.85
N GLU A 621 15.61 25.35 6.80
CA GLU A 621 15.17 26.39 5.85
C GLU A 621 14.32 27.43 6.58
N ILE A 622 13.34 27.03 7.40
CA ILE A 622 12.52 27.99 8.17
C ILE A 622 13.39 28.88 9.06
N LYS A 623 14.40 28.30 9.72
CA LYS A 623 15.33 29.04 10.57
C LYS A 623 16.20 30.00 9.75
N ASN A 624 16.70 29.57 8.60
CA ASN A 624 17.59 30.36 7.76
C ASN A 624 16.85 31.51 7.07
N ASP A 625 15.66 31.24 6.53
CA ASP A 625 14.90 32.17 5.71
C ASP A 625 14.12 33.18 6.56
N PHE A 626 13.61 32.75 7.72
CA PHE A 626 12.72 33.58 8.55
C PHE A 626 13.23 33.85 9.97
N GLY A 627 14.36 33.26 10.38
CA GLY A 627 14.92 33.46 11.73
C GLY A 627 14.09 32.84 12.85
N ILE A 628 13.18 31.91 12.52
CA ILE A 628 12.25 31.27 13.47
C ILE A 628 12.68 29.83 13.73
N THR A 629 12.76 29.47 15.01
CA THR A 629 12.89 28.07 15.42
C THR A 629 11.49 27.51 15.65
N ILE A 630 11.22 26.38 14.99
CA ILE A 630 10.00 25.60 15.20
C ILE A 630 10.09 24.88 16.54
#